data_AF-A0A4D4MJU6-F1
#
_entry.id   AF-A0A4D4MJU6-F1
#
_cell.length_a   1.000
_cell.length_b   1.000
_cell.length_c   1.000
_cell.angle_alpha   90.00
_cell.angle_beta   90.00
_cell.angle_gamma   90.00
#
_symmetry.space_group_name_H-M   'P 1'
#
loop_
_entity.id
_entity.type
_entity.pdbx_description
1 polymer ?
#
loop_
_entity_poly.entity_id
_entity_poly.type
_entity_poly.pdbx_seq_one_letter_code
_entity_poly.pdbx_strand_id
1 'polypeptide(L)' 'MAKYRAYLVEHPELLAQVPALRGRTLACWCAPELCHGDVLAEIADGAAPPS' A
#
# COMPACT_ATOMS: atom_id res chain seq x y z
N MET A 1 -3.22 9.54 4.99
CA MET A 1 -3.05 8.48 3.98
C MET A 1 -3.67 8.80 2.62
N ALA A 2 -4.66 9.70 2.50
CA ALA A 2 -5.23 10.10 1.20
C ALA A 2 -4.17 10.54 0.16
N LYS A 3 -3.20 11.38 0.55
CA LYS A 3 -2.10 11.79 -0.35
C LYS A 3 -1.23 10.62 -0.82
N TYR A 4 -0.98 9.64 0.04
CA TYR A 4 -0.20 8.45 -0.31
C TYR A 4 -0.97 7.52 -1.26
N ARG A 5 -2.28 7.39 -1.03
CA ARG A 5 -3.19 6.67 -1.91
C ARG A 5 -3.22 7.31 -3.32
N ALA A 6 -3.36 8.64 -3.40
CA ALA A 6 -3.28 9.37 -4.66
C ALA A 6 -1.91 9.20 -5.35
N TYR A 7 -0.81 9.28 -4.59
CA TYR A 7 0.53 9.04 -5.11
C TYR A 7 0.67 7.65 -5.75
N LEU A 8 0.13 6.59 -5.14
CA LEU A 8 0.15 5.25 -5.74
C LEU A 8 -0.63 5.19 -7.07
N VAL A 9 -1.76 5.89 -7.18
CA VAL A 9 -2.55 5.97 -8.43
C VAL A 9 -1.78 6.68 -9.54
N GLU A 10 -1.02 7.72 -9.20
CA GLU A 10 -0.16 8.47 -10.14
C GLU A 10 1.09 7.66 -10.58
N HIS A 11 1.42 6.59 -9.86
CA HIS A 11 2.60 5.75 -10.06
C HIS A 11 2.25 4.27 -10.29
N PRO A 12 1.70 3.91 -11.46
CA PRO A 12 1.28 2.53 -11.77
C PRO A 12 2.42 1.51 -11.69
N GLU A 13 3.67 1.91 -11.90
CA GLU A 13 4.86 1.08 -11.74
C GLU A 13 5.11 0.65 -10.28
N LEU A 14 4.68 1.45 -9.31
CA LEU A 14 4.71 1.08 -7.90
C LEU A 14 3.56 0.13 -7.57
N LEU A 15 2.34 0.43 -8.06
CA LEU A 15 1.18 -0.45 -7.89
C LEU A 15 1.44 -1.85 -8.45
N ALA A 16 2.11 -1.96 -9.59
CA ALA A 16 2.47 -3.26 -10.20
C ALA A 16 3.36 -4.14 -9.31
N GLN A 17 4.10 -3.56 -8.36
CA GLN A 17 4.96 -4.29 -7.43
C GLN A 17 4.22 -4.75 -6.17
N VAL A 18 3.09 -4.12 -5.83
CA VAL A 18 2.34 -4.40 -4.59
C VAL A 18 1.86 -5.85 -4.47
N PRO A 19 1.39 -6.55 -5.52
CA PRO A 19 0.97 -7.95 -5.40
C PRO A 19 2.07 -8.88 -4.85
N ALA A 20 3.35 -8.58 -5.08
CA ALA A 20 4.47 -9.38 -4.56
C ALA A 20 4.64 -9.29 -3.03
N LEU A 21 3.95 -8.35 -2.38
CA LEU A 21 3.94 -8.16 -0.93
C LEU A 21 2.94 -9.06 -0.20
N ARG A 22 2.00 -9.69 -0.92
CA ARG A 22 0.96 -10.54 -0.32
C ARG A 22 1.59 -11.64 0.54
N GLY A 23 1.12 -11.77 1.79
CA GLY A 23 1.63 -12.75 2.75
C GLY A 23 3.00 -12.43 3.35
N ARG A 24 3.60 -11.26 3.05
CA ARG A 24 4.82 -10.78 3.70
C ARG A 24 4.49 -9.89 4.90
N THR A 25 5.35 -9.91 5.91
CA THR A 25 5.30 -8.93 7.00
C THR A 25 5.89 -7.60 6.52
N LEU A 26 5.11 -6.53 6.54
CA LEU A 26 5.55 -5.18 6.19
C LEU A 26 5.95 -4.42 7.47
N ALA A 27 7.23 -4.07 7.59
CA ALA A 27 7.74 -3.27 8.70
C ALA A 27 7.85 -1.79 8.29
N CYS A 28 7.42 -0.90 9.17
CA CYS A 28 7.51 0.53 8.95
C CYS A 28 7.61 1.28 10.28
N TRP A 29 8.31 2.41 10.27
CA TRP A 29 8.43 3.35 11.40
C TRP A 29 7.14 4.11 11.72
N CYS A 30 6.17 4.13 10.80
CA CYS A 30 4.89 4.81 11.03
C CYS A 30 4.00 4.05 12.02
N ALA A 31 4.14 2.73 12.13
CA ALA A 31 3.33 1.93 13.05
C ALA A 31 3.65 2.28 14.52
N PRO A 32 2.65 2.30 15.43
CA PRO A 32 1.26 1.83 15.26
C PRO A 32 0.28 2.91 14.73
N GLU A 33 0.76 4.11 14.43
CA GLU A 33 -0.06 5.16 13.83
C GLU A 33 -0.45 4.79 12.39
N LEU A 34 -1.29 5.64 11.74
CA LEU A 34 -1.64 5.51 10.34
C LEU A 34 -0.40 5.24 9.47
N CYS A 35 -0.30 4.01 8.95
CA CYS A 35 0.90 3.51 8.30
C CYS A 35 0.66 3.29 6.80
N HIS A 36 1.69 3.57 5.99
CA HIS A 36 1.62 3.28 4.55
C HIS A 36 1.71 1.77 4.27
N GLY A 37 2.31 1.00 5.19
CA GLY A 37 2.36 -0.46 5.13
C GLY A 37 0.96 -1.08 5.15
N ASP A 38 0.03 -0.51 5.91
CA ASP A 38 -1.36 -0.98 5.95
C ASP A 38 -2.03 -0.79 4.59
N VAL A 39 -1.83 0.36 3.94
CA VAL A 39 -2.34 0.64 2.59
C VAL A 39 -1.78 -0.36 1.58
N LEU A 40 -0.48 -0.67 1.64
CA LEU A 40 0.15 -1.64 0.75
C LEU A 40 -0.36 -3.06 1.01
N ALA A 41 -0.58 -3.44 2.27
CA ALA A 41 -1.14 -4.73 2.64
C ALA A 41 -2.57 -4.90 2.13
N GLU A 42 -3.44 -3.89 2.32
CA GLU A 42 -4.81 -3.90 1.80
C GLU A 42 -4.86 -4.15 0.28
N ILE A 43 -4.02 -3.43 -0.49
CA ILE A 43 -3.95 -3.57 -1.95
C ILE A 43 -3.38 -4.94 -2.33
N ALA A 44 -2.32 -5.41 -1.65
CA ALA A 44 -1.75 -6.74 -1.89
C ALA A 44 -2.74 -7.87 -1.57
N ASP A 45 -3.65 -7.64 -0.63
CA ASP A 45 -4.69 -8.59 -0.25
C ASP A 45 -5.86 -8.64 -1.24
N GLY A 46 -5.88 -7.75 -2.23
CA GLY A 46 -6.84 -7.74 -3.33
C GLY A 46 -7.93 -6.67 -3.21
N ALA A 47 -7.77 -5.70 -2.30
CA ALA A 47 -8.60 -4.50 -2.32
C ALA A 47 -8.37 -3.75 -3.64
N ALA A 48 -9.45 -3.19 -4.21
CA ALA A 48 -9.33 -2.30 -5.34
C ALA A 48 -8.36 -1.14 -4.99
N PRO A 49 -7.55 -0.64 -5.95
CA PRO A 49 -6.70 0.50 -5.69
C PRO A 49 -7.54 1.67 -5.16
N PRO A 50 -7.00 2.44 -4.20
CA PRO A 50 -7.77 3.49 -3.56
C PRO A 50 -8.24 4.53 -4.57
N SER A 51 -9.53 4.88 -4.48
CA SER A 51 -10.18 5.91 -5.30
C SER A 51 -9.68 7.31 -4.98
#